data_AF-A0A975CDA4-F1
#
_entry.id   AF-A0A975CDA4-F1
#
_cell.length_a   1.000
_cell.length_b   1.000
_cell.length_c   1.000
_cell.angle_alpha   90.00
_cell.angle_beta   90.00
_cell.angle_gamma   90.00
#
_symmetry.space_group_name_H-M   'P 1'
#
loop_
_entity.id
_entity.type
_entity.pdbx_description
1 polymer ?
#
loop_
_entity_poly.entity_id
_entity_poly.type
_entity_poly.pdbx_seq_one_letter_code
_entity_poly.pdbx_strand_id
1 'polypeptide(L)'
;MENGYRHFDSAQLYLNEEVVGNRIKKSSLPREDFFITTKLNTFEGFGGAEWAHAEIEKSLEKLQTDYIDLFLIHKPWDNDAEMVEAWTILEDYYNRGVFKSIGVSNFEKEHLDLLLENSSITPAVNQIKSQVGHWNDTLIAYNKSKGIATVAWSPLKGIDENAQQILEEIGNQYGKTYAQVVLRYQIERDVIIIPKSHNKERQAQCFAIFDFELTSADRDRIAAL
;
A
#
# COMPACT_ATOMS: atom_id res chain seq x y z
N MET A 1 -13.16 7.26 -6.96
CA MET A 1 -13.09 8.51 -7.75
C MET A 1 -14.13 9.53 -7.32
N GLU A 2 -15.43 9.20 -7.39
CA GLU A 2 -16.52 10.14 -7.03
C GLU A 2 -16.37 10.71 -5.62
N ASN A 3 -15.97 9.88 -4.66
CA ASN A 3 -15.72 10.29 -3.27
C ASN A 3 -14.34 10.96 -3.06
N GLY A 4 -13.72 11.52 -4.11
CA GLY A 4 -12.47 12.29 -3.97
C GLY A 4 -11.17 11.50 -4.07
N TYR A 5 -11.18 10.16 -3.98
CA TYR A 5 -9.96 9.34 -4.12
C TYR A 5 -9.20 9.61 -5.42
N ARG A 6 -7.88 9.79 -5.29
CA ARG A 6 -6.89 9.92 -6.36
C ARG A 6 -5.79 8.84 -6.34
N HIS A 7 -5.61 8.16 -5.22
CA HIS A 7 -4.73 7.01 -5.09
C HIS A 7 -5.49 5.71 -5.37
N PHE A 8 -5.00 4.92 -6.32
CA PHE A 8 -5.50 3.59 -6.66
C PHE A 8 -4.39 2.55 -6.50
N ASP A 9 -4.63 1.55 -5.65
CA ASP A 9 -3.73 0.43 -5.45
C ASP A 9 -4.30 -0.85 -6.08
N SER A 10 -3.52 -1.46 -6.97
CA SER A 10 -3.79 -2.72 -7.66
C SER A 10 -2.56 -3.65 -7.56
N ALA A 11 -2.61 -4.78 -8.25
CA ALA A 11 -1.50 -5.71 -8.44
C ALA A 11 -1.79 -6.58 -9.66
N GLN A 12 -0.76 -7.07 -10.35
CA GLN A 12 -0.92 -8.00 -11.48
C GLN A 12 -1.77 -9.22 -11.08
N LEU A 13 -1.55 -9.76 -9.87
CA LEU A 13 -2.31 -10.88 -9.32
C LEU A 13 -3.83 -10.63 -9.23
N TYR A 14 -4.25 -9.37 -9.07
CA TYR A 14 -5.67 -9.05 -8.91
C TYR A 14 -6.44 -9.07 -10.22
N LEU A 15 -5.74 -9.17 -11.37
CA LEU A 15 -6.31 -9.26 -12.71
C LEU A 15 -7.29 -8.11 -13.02
N ASN A 16 -7.03 -6.92 -12.47
CA ASN A 16 -7.93 -5.77 -12.58
C ASN A 16 -7.24 -4.45 -12.98
N GLU A 17 -5.97 -4.49 -13.37
CA GLU A 17 -5.24 -3.31 -13.89
C GLU A 17 -5.97 -2.66 -15.06
N GLU A 18 -6.52 -3.46 -15.98
CA GLU A 18 -7.29 -2.95 -17.13
C GLU A 18 -8.57 -2.22 -16.67
N VAL A 19 -9.19 -2.65 -15.57
CA VAL A 19 -10.35 -1.96 -15.00
C VAL A 19 -9.95 -0.60 -14.46
N VAL A 20 -8.79 -0.50 -13.79
CA VAL A 20 -8.24 0.77 -13.28
C VAL A 20 -7.91 1.71 -14.45
N GLY A 21 -7.16 1.22 -15.44
CA GLY A 21 -6.78 1.99 -16.64
C GLY A 21 -8.01 2.52 -17.39
N ASN A 22 -8.98 1.66 -17.65
CA ASN A 22 -10.24 2.05 -18.30
C ASN A 22 -11.01 3.10 -17.50
N ARG A 23 -11.03 3.02 -16.17
CA ARG A 23 -11.75 3.98 -15.32
C ARG A 23 -11.04 5.35 -15.29
N ILE A 24 -9.71 5.37 -15.28
CA ILE A 24 -8.92 6.61 -15.32
C ILE A 24 -9.04 7.28 -16.68
N LYS A 25 -8.91 6.53 -17.79
CA LYS A 25 -9.06 7.05 -19.16
C LYS A 25 -10.45 7.64 -19.44
N LYS A 26 -11.49 7.08 -18.83
CA LYS A 26 -12.87 7.60 -18.93
C LYS A 26 -13.14 8.79 -18.01
N SER A 27 -12.20 9.14 -17.14
CA SER A 27 -12.35 10.30 -16.26
C SER A 27 -12.10 11.60 -17.02
N SER A 28 -12.66 12.70 -16.53
CA SER A 28 -12.40 14.03 -17.05
C SER A 28 -11.14 14.68 -16.45
N LEU A 29 -10.40 13.95 -15.61
CA LEU A 29 -9.22 14.47 -14.92
C LEU A 29 -7.95 14.03 -15.66
N PRO A 30 -6.89 14.85 -15.65
CA PRO A 30 -5.63 14.50 -16.28
C PRO A 30 -4.95 13.33 -15.54
N ARG A 31 -4.03 12.62 -16.24
CA ARG A 31 -3.37 11.42 -15.69
C ARG A 31 -2.54 11.73 -14.44
N GLU A 32 -1.93 12.91 -14.39
CA GLU A 32 -1.14 13.42 -13.26
C GLU A 32 -1.94 13.73 -11.99
N ASP A 33 -3.28 13.81 -12.08
CA ASP A 33 -4.13 13.92 -10.88
C ASP A 33 -4.30 12.58 -10.15
N PHE A 34 -3.80 11.48 -10.71
CA PHE A 34 -3.92 10.13 -10.15
C PHE A 34 -2.58 9.58 -9.70
N PHE A 35 -2.59 8.92 -8.55
CA PHE A 35 -1.49 8.10 -8.07
C PHE A 35 -1.85 6.63 -8.25
N ILE A 36 -1.20 5.93 -9.17
CA ILE A 36 -1.44 4.52 -9.45
C ILE A 36 -0.32 3.68 -8.86
N THR A 37 -0.70 2.70 -8.06
CA THR A 37 0.17 1.64 -7.56
C THR A 37 -0.19 0.30 -8.19
N THR A 38 0.78 -0.42 -8.72
CA THR A 38 0.64 -1.85 -9.05
C THR A 38 1.86 -2.63 -8.57
N LYS A 39 1.82 -3.96 -8.70
CA LYS A 39 2.81 -4.86 -8.09
C LYS A 39 3.17 -6.00 -9.02
N LEU A 40 4.47 -6.29 -9.10
CA LEU A 40 5.06 -7.43 -9.79
C LEU A 40 4.65 -8.74 -9.11
N ASN A 41 4.17 -9.70 -9.89
CA ASN A 41 3.70 -10.98 -9.37
C ASN A 41 4.85 -11.91 -8.96
N THR A 42 4.98 -12.25 -7.68
CA THR A 42 6.13 -13.03 -7.17
C THR A 42 5.76 -14.44 -6.70
N PHE A 43 4.66 -15.00 -7.21
CA PHE A 43 4.23 -16.36 -6.85
C PHE A 43 5.11 -17.43 -7.53
N GLU A 44 4.98 -18.67 -7.09
CA GLU A 44 5.74 -19.80 -7.64
C GLU A 44 5.64 -19.88 -9.16
N GLY A 45 6.79 -20.03 -9.83
CA GLY A 45 6.92 -20.06 -11.29
C GLY A 45 7.08 -18.68 -11.96
N PHE A 46 7.06 -17.59 -11.19
CA PHE A 46 7.32 -16.23 -11.68
C PHE A 46 8.70 -15.72 -11.23
N GLY A 47 9.57 -15.38 -12.17
CA GLY A 47 10.92 -14.90 -11.89
C GLY A 47 11.79 -14.75 -13.14
N GLY A 48 12.97 -14.14 -12.98
CA GLY A 48 13.94 -13.90 -14.04
C GLY A 48 13.69 -12.64 -14.86
N ALA A 49 14.77 -12.11 -15.46
CA ALA A 49 14.76 -10.80 -16.09
C ALA A 49 13.78 -10.65 -17.26
N GLU A 50 13.79 -11.57 -18.23
CA GLU A 50 12.91 -11.51 -19.40
C GLU A 50 11.43 -11.51 -19.01
N TRP A 51 11.09 -12.33 -18.02
CA TRP A 51 9.74 -12.39 -17.48
C TRP A 51 9.34 -11.07 -16.81
N ALA A 52 10.21 -10.50 -15.96
CA ALA A 52 9.93 -9.26 -15.25
C ALA A 52 9.69 -8.09 -16.23
N HIS A 53 10.55 -7.95 -17.25
CA HIS A 53 10.35 -6.97 -18.32
C HIS A 53 9.00 -7.17 -19.02
N ALA A 54 8.67 -8.40 -19.44
CA ALA A 54 7.41 -8.69 -20.13
C ALA A 54 6.18 -8.38 -19.27
N GLU A 55 6.20 -8.67 -17.96
CA GLU A 55 5.08 -8.36 -17.07
C GLU A 55 4.95 -6.87 -16.77
N ILE A 56 6.06 -6.13 -16.69
CA ILE A 56 6.03 -4.67 -16.54
C ILE A 56 5.36 -4.01 -17.75
N GLU A 57 5.74 -4.40 -18.98
CA GLU A 57 5.11 -3.89 -20.20
C GLU A 57 3.61 -4.21 -20.24
N LYS A 58 3.21 -5.43 -19.86
CA LYS A 58 1.77 -5.79 -19.75
C LYS A 58 1.02 -4.92 -18.75
N SER A 59 1.64 -4.56 -17.62
CA SER A 59 1.02 -3.64 -16.66
C SER A 59 0.81 -2.25 -17.26
N LEU A 60 1.79 -1.70 -17.98
CA LEU A 60 1.67 -0.40 -18.67
C LEU A 60 0.56 -0.43 -19.73
N GLU A 61 0.50 -1.49 -20.54
CA GLU A 61 -0.54 -1.69 -21.55
C GLU A 61 -1.94 -1.74 -20.93
N LYS A 62 -2.14 -2.57 -19.89
CA LYS A 62 -3.44 -2.71 -19.20
C LYS A 62 -3.86 -1.40 -18.54
N LEU A 63 -2.92 -0.72 -17.87
CA LEU A 63 -3.18 0.58 -17.25
C LEU A 63 -3.34 1.71 -18.27
N GLN A 64 -2.95 1.48 -19.54
CA GLN A 64 -3.03 2.43 -20.65
C GLN A 64 -2.27 3.73 -20.33
N THR A 65 -1.03 3.60 -19.86
CA THR A 65 -0.20 4.73 -19.44
C THR A 65 1.28 4.45 -19.68
N ASP A 66 2.05 5.50 -19.92
CA ASP A 66 3.50 5.41 -20.14
C ASP A 66 4.31 5.48 -18.83
N TYR A 67 3.65 5.70 -17.68
CA TYR A 67 4.30 5.72 -16.37
C TYR A 67 3.39 5.25 -15.23
N ILE A 68 4.02 4.69 -14.19
CA ILE A 68 3.36 4.23 -12.96
C ILE A 68 3.94 5.02 -11.79
N ASP A 69 3.07 5.52 -10.91
CA ASP A 69 3.49 6.37 -9.78
C ASP A 69 4.28 5.57 -8.74
N LEU A 70 3.84 4.34 -8.48
CA LEU A 70 4.53 3.42 -7.59
C LEU A 70 4.45 1.97 -8.09
N PHE A 71 5.59 1.33 -8.31
CA PHE A 71 5.66 -0.08 -8.68
C PHE A 71 6.32 -0.90 -7.57
N LEU A 72 5.65 -1.97 -7.14
CA LEU A 72 6.10 -2.75 -5.98
C LEU A 72 6.51 -4.17 -6.35
N ILE A 73 7.53 -4.71 -5.69
CA ILE A 73 7.66 -6.17 -5.55
C ILE A 73 6.57 -6.65 -4.58
N HIS A 74 5.69 -7.57 -5.00
CA HIS A 74 4.50 -7.92 -4.20
C HIS A 74 4.82 -8.73 -2.94
N LYS A 75 5.82 -9.62 -2.99
CA LYS A 75 6.37 -10.37 -1.85
C LYS A 75 7.84 -10.70 -2.11
N PRO A 76 8.66 -10.90 -1.07
CA PRO A 76 10.02 -11.37 -1.26
C PRO A 76 10.03 -12.74 -1.96
N TRP A 77 11.04 -12.99 -2.79
CA TRP A 77 11.37 -14.33 -3.24
C TRP A 77 12.16 -15.05 -2.14
N ASP A 78 12.06 -16.38 -2.10
CA ASP A 78 12.88 -17.20 -1.19
C ASP A 78 14.37 -17.20 -1.59
N ASN A 79 14.67 -16.83 -2.85
CA ASN A 79 16.01 -16.71 -3.37
C ASN A 79 16.48 -15.24 -3.39
N ASP A 80 17.49 -14.95 -2.58
CA ASP A 80 18.12 -13.63 -2.47
C ASP A 80 18.58 -13.06 -3.80
N ALA A 81 19.16 -13.89 -4.68
CA ALA A 81 19.67 -13.43 -5.98
C ALA A 81 18.54 -13.03 -6.93
N GLU A 82 17.43 -13.78 -6.94
CA GLU A 82 16.24 -13.43 -7.73
C GLU A 82 15.60 -12.14 -7.23
N MET A 83 15.55 -11.96 -5.91
CA MET A 83 15.02 -10.75 -5.30
C MET A 83 15.85 -9.50 -5.63
N VAL A 84 17.18 -9.62 -5.58
CA VAL A 84 18.10 -8.54 -5.96
C VAL A 84 18.05 -8.26 -7.46
N GLU A 85 17.97 -9.30 -8.31
CA GLU A 85 17.80 -9.13 -9.76
C GLU A 85 16.50 -8.38 -10.09
N ALA A 86 15.38 -8.79 -9.49
CA ALA A 86 14.09 -8.12 -9.68
C ALA A 86 14.13 -6.65 -9.22
N TRP A 87 14.78 -6.37 -8.09
CA TRP A 87 14.96 -4.98 -7.63
C TRP A 87 15.79 -4.15 -8.61
N THR A 88 16.90 -4.70 -9.11
CA THR A 88 17.77 -4.04 -10.10
C THR A 88 16.99 -3.68 -11.37
N ILE A 89 16.07 -4.54 -11.82
CA ILE A 89 15.20 -4.25 -12.96
C ILE A 89 14.26 -3.08 -12.65
N LEU A 90 13.65 -3.05 -11.47
CA LEU A 90 12.83 -1.92 -11.05
C LEU A 90 13.64 -0.61 -10.99
N GLU A 91 14.90 -0.64 -10.57
CA GLU A 91 15.80 0.52 -10.60
C GLU A 91 16.04 1.04 -12.03
N ASP A 92 16.21 0.17 -13.03
CA ASP A 92 16.32 0.59 -14.44
C ASP A 92 15.06 1.36 -14.90
N TYR A 93 13.88 0.79 -14.66
CA TYR A 93 12.61 1.45 -15.03
C TYR A 93 12.38 2.76 -14.26
N TYR A 94 12.83 2.86 -13.01
CA TYR A 94 12.81 4.10 -12.25
C TYR A 94 13.73 5.15 -12.88
N ASN A 95 14.99 4.78 -13.18
CA ASN A 95 15.97 5.69 -13.78
C ASN A 95 15.54 6.18 -15.18
N ARG A 96 14.78 5.36 -15.92
CA ARG A 96 14.15 5.73 -17.20
C ARG A 96 12.89 6.58 -17.05
N GLY A 97 12.41 6.80 -15.82
CA GLY A 97 11.24 7.61 -15.51
C GLY A 97 9.89 6.94 -15.76
N VAL A 98 9.89 5.64 -16.08
CA VAL A 98 8.69 4.81 -16.26
C VAL A 98 8.03 4.58 -14.90
N PHE A 99 8.82 4.31 -13.86
CA PHE A 99 8.34 4.32 -12.49
C PHE A 99 8.73 5.63 -11.82
N LYS A 100 7.76 6.35 -11.21
CA LYS A 100 8.06 7.56 -10.43
C LYS A 100 8.57 7.24 -9.04
N SER A 101 8.27 6.04 -8.54
CA SER A 101 8.79 5.47 -7.31
C SER A 101 8.73 3.95 -7.41
N ILE A 102 9.65 3.30 -6.70
CA ILE A 102 9.70 1.84 -6.56
C ILE A 102 9.69 1.47 -5.09
N GLY A 103 9.11 0.33 -4.76
CA GLY A 103 8.99 -0.13 -3.39
C GLY A 103 8.73 -1.62 -3.29
N VAL A 104 8.41 -2.06 -2.09
CA VAL A 104 8.20 -3.47 -1.80
C VAL A 104 6.90 -3.67 -1.02
N SER A 105 6.46 -4.92 -0.92
CA SER A 105 5.31 -5.32 -0.13
C SER A 105 5.59 -6.65 0.57
N ASN A 106 5.19 -6.76 1.83
CA ASN A 106 5.41 -7.93 2.69
C ASN A 106 6.89 -8.26 2.94
N PHE A 107 7.77 -7.25 2.90
CA PHE A 107 9.18 -7.45 3.22
C PHE A 107 9.39 -7.26 4.72
N GLU A 108 9.96 -8.28 5.35
CA GLU A 108 10.50 -8.19 6.72
C GLU A 108 11.88 -7.52 6.74
N LYS A 109 12.39 -7.27 7.95
CA LYS A 109 13.66 -6.58 8.18
C LYS A 109 14.82 -7.16 7.36
N GLU A 110 14.96 -8.48 7.34
CA GLU A 110 16.07 -9.18 6.70
C GLU A 110 16.06 -8.99 5.18
N HIS A 111 14.88 -9.03 4.55
CA HIS A 111 14.73 -8.77 3.12
C HIS A 111 15.05 -7.32 2.77
N LEU A 112 14.66 -6.38 3.64
CA LEU A 112 14.97 -4.96 3.46
C LEU A 112 16.48 -4.70 3.60
N ASP A 113 17.13 -5.30 4.59
CA ASP A 113 18.59 -5.20 4.75
C ASP A 113 19.30 -5.75 3.52
N LEU A 114 18.90 -6.92 3.00
CA LEU A 114 19.47 -7.48 1.77
C LEU A 114 19.37 -6.48 0.60
N LEU A 115 18.18 -5.90 0.37
CA LEU A 115 18.02 -4.91 -0.70
C LEU A 115 18.91 -3.69 -0.45
N LEU A 116 18.90 -3.13 0.76
CA LEU A 116 19.70 -1.93 1.07
C LEU A 116 21.21 -2.15 0.91
N GLU A 117 21.71 -3.36 1.13
CA GLU A 117 23.11 -3.72 0.94
C GLU A 117 23.49 -3.91 -0.54
N ASN A 118 22.52 -4.24 -1.40
CA ASN A 118 22.75 -4.64 -2.80
C ASN A 118 22.11 -3.70 -3.83
N SER A 119 21.56 -2.56 -3.42
CA SER A 119 20.82 -1.65 -4.30
C SER A 119 21.33 -0.22 -4.24
N SER A 120 21.03 0.56 -5.28
CA SER A 120 21.37 1.98 -5.36
C SER A 120 20.22 2.88 -4.89
N ILE A 121 19.00 2.35 -4.89
CA ILE A 121 17.76 3.05 -4.57
C ILE A 121 17.10 2.38 -3.38
N THR A 122 16.97 3.13 -2.29
CA THR A 122 16.16 2.71 -1.14
C THR A 122 14.68 2.60 -1.52
N PRO A 123 13.99 1.49 -1.17
CA PRO A 123 12.55 1.38 -1.42
C PRO A 123 11.78 2.58 -0.86
N ALA A 124 10.98 3.25 -1.69
CA ALA A 124 10.19 4.40 -1.24
C ALA A 124 9.11 3.99 -0.22
N VAL A 125 8.57 2.77 -0.38
CA VAL A 125 7.59 2.20 0.54
C VAL A 125 7.85 0.73 0.83
N ASN A 126 7.36 0.28 1.99
CA ASN A 126 7.06 -1.12 2.28
C ASN A 126 5.58 -1.26 2.63
N GLN A 127 4.82 -1.92 1.75
CA GLN A 127 3.40 -2.17 1.94
C GLN A 127 3.18 -3.47 2.73
N ILE A 128 2.79 -3.37 4.00
CA ILE A 128 2.70 -4.49 4.94
C ILE A 128 1.30 -4.62 5.54
N LYS A 129 1.02 -5.79 6.12
CA LYS A 129 -0.20 -5.98 6.89
C LYS A 129 -0.14 -5.07 8.11
N SER A 130 -1.17 -4.28 8.39
CA SER A 130 -1.26 -3.59 9.67
C SER A 130 -2.72 -3.33 9.97
N GLN A 131 -3.22 -3.96 11.03
CA GLN A 131 -4.64 -4.00 11.39
C GLN A 131 -4.77 -4.19 12.91
N VAL A 132 -5.99 -4.06 13.42
CA VAL A 132 -6.32 -4.37 14.83
C VAL A 132 -5.82 -5.78 15.20
N GLY A 133 -5.15 -5.91 16.35
CA GLY A 133 -4.50 -7.16 16.80
C GLY A 133 -3.14 -7.45 16.13
N HIS A 134 -2.72 -6.66 15.15
CA HIS A 134 -1.45 -6.83 14.45
C HIS A 134 -0.97 -5.51 13.82
N TRP A 135 -0.54 -4.58 14.68
CA TRP A 135 -0.16 -3.23 14.27
C TRP A 135 1.20 -3.12 13.57
N ASN A 136 2.08 -4.12 13.73
CA ASN A 136 3.43 -4.15 13.18
C ASN A 136 4.33 -2.96 13.59
N ASP A 137 4.25 -2.53 14.85
CA ASP A 137 5.02 -1.38 15.35
C ASP A 137 6.53 -1.49 15.11
N THR A 138 7.11 -2.67 15.37
CA THR A 138 8.55 -2.90 15.17
C THR A 138 8.98 -2.70 13.71
N LEU A 139 8.22 -3.24 12.76
CA LEU A 139 8.54 -3.13 11.34
C LEU A 139 8.26 -1.73 10.80
N ILE A 140 7.21 -1.05 11.29
CA ILE A 140 6.93 0.35 10.95
C ILE A 140 8.06 1.27 11.44
N ALA A 141 8.50 1.10 12.68
CA ALA A 141 9.61 1.86 13.24
C ALA A 141 10.91 1.59 12.47
N TYR A 142 11.13 0.34 12.07
CA TYR A 142 12.27 -0.05 11.24
C TYR A 142 12.23 0.62 9.87
N ASN A 143 11.11 0.52 9.14
CA ASN A 143 10.91 1.19 7.86
C ASN A 143 11.20 2.69 7.96
N LYS A 144 10.64 3.36 8.98
CA LYS A 144 10.86 4.79 9.22
C LYS A 144 12.33 5.12 9.47
N SER A 145 13.06 4.29 10.23
CA SER A 145 14.49 4.48 10.50
C SER A 145 15.37 4.39 9.23
N LYS A 146 14.87 3.74 8.18
CA LYS A 146 15.53 3.60 6.88
C LYS A 146 15.01 4.59 5.83
N GLY A 147 14.11 5.51 6.19
CA GLY A 147 13.49 6.43 5.25
C GLY A 147 12.45 5.78 4.33
N ILE A 148 11.93 4.61 4.70
CA ILE A 148 10.93 3.85 3.94
C ILE A 148 9.55 4.16 4.53
N ALA A 149 8.62 4.66 3.73
CA ALA A 149 7.25 4.89 4.18
C ALA A 149 6.48 3.55 4.32
N THR A 150 5.58 3.45 5.28
CA THR A 150 4.75 2.25 5.44
C THR A 150 3.37 2.45 4.83
N VAL A 151 2.91 1.47 4.06
CA VAL A 151 1.53 1.40 3.55
C VAL A 151 0.82 0.20 4.19
N ALA A 152 -0.25 0.43 4.95
CA ALA A 152 -1.04 -0.62 5.60
C ALA A 152 -2.07 -1.22 4.64
N TRP A 153 -1.93 -2.53 4.36
CA TRP A 153 -2.95 -3.31 3.66
C TRP A 153 -3.88 -4.05 4.64
N SER A 154 -5.14 -4.25 4.21
CA SER A 154 -6.25 -4.82 5.02
C SER A 154 -6.46 -4.20 6.42
N PRO A 155 -6.42 -2.86 6.57
CA PRO A 155 -6.48 -2.24 7.90
C PRO A 155 -7.75 -2.54 8.71
N LEU A 156 -8.85 -2.93 8.05
CA LEU A 156 -10.15 -3.20 8.66
C LEU A 156 -10.52 -4.70 8.73
N LYS A 157 -9.59 -5.62 8.47
CA LYS A 157 -9.89 -7.06 8.42
C LYS A 157 -9.69 -7.70 9.78
N GLY A 158 -10.60 -8.61 10.16
CA GLY A 158 -10.40 -9.49 11.32
C GLY A 158 -10.54 -8.81 12.68
N ILE A 159 -11.35 -7.75 12.76
CA ILE A 159 -11.72 -7.10 14.03
C ILE A 159 -12.74 -7.99 14.72
N ASP A 160 -12.44 -8.45 15.94
CA ASP A 160 -13.39 -9.20 16.76
C ASP A 160 -14.43 -8.30 17.45
N GLU A 161 -15.47 -8.90 18.02
CA GLU A 161 -16.60 -8.17 18.62
C GLU A 161 -16.16 -7.26 19.78
N ASN A 162 -15.22 -7.71 20.61
CA ASN A 162 -14.75 -6.94 21.76
C ASN A 162 -13.91 -5.73 21.30
N ALA A 163 -13.00 -5.94 20.37
CA ALA A 163 -12.23 -4.87 19.76
C ALA A 163 -13.13 -3.87 19.03
N GLN A 164 -14.15 -4.36 18.30
CA GLN A 164 -15.12 -3.50 17.64
C GLN A 164 -15.90 -2.65 18.64
N GLN A 165 -16.37 -3.22 19.76
CA GLN A 165 -17.07 -2.47 20.80
C GLN A 165 -16.20 -1.34 21.38
N ILE A 166 -14.93 -1.63 21.70
CA ILE A 166 -13.98 -0.62 22.20
C ILE A 166 -13.79 0.50 21.17
N LEU A 167 -13.64 0.16 19.89
CA LEU A 167 -13.47 1.13 18.81
C LEU A 167 -14.75 1.95 18.55
N GLU A 168 -15.93 1.36 18.73
CA GLU A 168 -17.22 2.07 18.65
C GLU A 168 -17.38 3.06 19.81
N GLU A 169 -17.04 2.66 21.04
CA GLU A 169 -17.02 3.58 22.18
C GLU A 169 -16.10 4.77 21.94
N ILE A 170 -14.91 4.53 21.40
CA ILE A 170 -13.98 5.60 21.02
C ILE A 170 -14.61 6.49 19.94
N GLY A 171 -15.15 5.88 18.87
CA GLY A 171 -15.75 6.60 17.75
C GLY A 171 -16.95 7.47 18.13
N ASN A 172 -17.77 7.02 19.09
CA ASN A 172 -18.94 7.75 19.57
C ASN A 172 -18.59 9.13 20.15
N GLN A 173 -17.40 9.29 20.76
CA GLN A 173 -16.91 10.58 21.25
C GLN A 173 -16.75 11.61 20.12
N TYR A 174 -16.52 11.14 18.90
CA TYR A 174 -16.24 11.96 17.71
C TYR A 174 -17.39 11.96 16.69
N GLY A 175 -18.47 11.20 16.94
CA GLY A 175 -19.48 10.92 15.92
C GLY A 175 -18.93 10.14 14.72
N LYS A 176 -17.95 9.26 14.95
CA LYS A 176 -17.26 8.46 13.94
C LYS A 176 -17.51 6.97 14.14
N THR A 177 -17.43 6.22 13.05
CA THR A 177 -17.53 4.75 13.08
C THR A 177 -16.23 4.12 13.57
N TYR A 178 -16.28 2.86 14.03
CA TYR A 178 -15.07 2.10 14.39
C TYR A 178 -14.04 2.06 13.23
N ALA A 179 -14.52 1.99 11.98
CA ALA A 179 -13.65 1.95 10.82
C ALA A 179 -12.88 3.25 10.66
N GLN A 180 -13.53 4.40 10.87
CA GLN A 180 -12.87 5.71 10.83
C GLN A 180 -11.84 5.85 11.94
N VAL A 181 -12.12 5.32 13.14
CA VAL A 181 -11.17 5.29 14.27
C VAL A 181 -9.91 4.50 13.91
N VAL A 182 -10.06 3.28 13.38
CA VAL A 182 -8.91 2.43 12.98
C VAL A 182 -8.08 3.10 11.89
N LEU A 183 -8.73 3.69 10.88
CA LEU A 183 -8.02 4.37 9.79
C LEU A 183 -7.33 5.64 10.27
N ARG A 184 -7.97 6.44 11.13
CA ARG A 184 -7.37 7.62 11.74
C ARG A 184 -6.15 7.27 12.58
N TYR A 185 -6.23 6.21 13.36
CA TYR A 185 -5.12 5.72 14.16
C TYR A 185 -3.88 5.40 13.31
N GLN A 186 -4.06 4.74 12.16
CA GLN A 186 -2.97 4.50 11.22
C GLN A 186 -2.37 5.80 10.66
N ILE A 187 -3.21 6.77 10.26
CA ILE A 187 -2.74 8.08 9.78
C ILE A 187 -1.90 8.80 10.85
N GLU A 188 -2.35 8.79 12.12
CA GLU A 188 -1.61 9.42 13.22
C GLU A 188 -0.29 8.72 13.57
N ARG A 189 -0.12 7.47 13.11
CA ARG A 189 1.15 6.71 13.18
C ARG A 189 2.07 6.96 11.98
N ASP A 190 1.74 7.92 11.12
CA ASP A 190 2.51 8.22 9.90
C ASP A 190 2.51 7.01 8.92
N VAL A 191 1.37 6.30 8.85
CA VAL A 191 1.15 5.13 7.98
C VAL A 191 0.14 5.49 6.90
N ILE A 192 0.52 5.26 5.64
CA ILE A 192 -0.37 5.37 4.49
C ILE A 192 -1.37 4.20 4.54
N ILE A 193 -2.63 4.42 4.19
CA ILE A 193 -3.68 3.39 4.27
C ILE A 193 -4.35 3.16 2.92
N ILE A 194 -4.69 1.89 2.64
CA ILE A 194 -5.41 1.49 1.43
C ILE A 194 -6.65 0.63 1.76
N PRO A 195 -7.66 1.17 2.47
CA PRO A 195 -8.88 0.44 2.76
C PRO A 195 -9.64 0.11 1.48
N LYS A 196 -10.19 -1.11 1.40
CA LYS A 196 -11.02 -1.56 0.27
C LYS A 196 -12.49 -1.66 0.70
N SER A 197 -13.37 -1.06 -0.10
CA SER A 197 -14.82 -1.26 0.00
C SER A 197 -15.45 -1.24 -1.39
N HIS A 198 -16.48 -2.07 -1.61
CA HIS A 198 -17.33 -2.01 -2.80
C HIS A 198 -18.62 -1.21 -2.57
N ASN A 199 -18.88 -0.78 -1.33
CA ASN A 199 -20.03 0.04 -0.97
C ASN A 199 -19.62 1.54 -0.93
N LYS A 200 -20.40 2.39 -1.61
CA LYS A 200 -20.09 3.81 -1.83
C LYS A 200 -20.13 4.62 -0.54
N GLU A 201 -21.06 4.32 0.37
CA GLU A 201 -21.20 4.99 1.66
C GLU A 201 -19.99 4.68 2.55
N ARG A 202 -19.57 3.42 2.63
CA ARG A 202 -18.36 2.99 3.34
C ARG A 202 -17.09 3.62 2.76
N GLN A 203 -17.00 3.76 1.44
CA GLN A 203 -15.90 4.49 0.81
C GLN A 203 -15.90 5.97 1.25
N ALA A 204 -17.05 6.63 1.31
CA ALA A 204 -17.14 8.02 1.78
C ALA A 204 -16.74 8.14 3.27
N GLN A 205 -17.15 7.18 4.10
CA GLN A 205 -16.74 7.11 5.50
C GLN A 205 -15.22 6.94 5.65
N CYS A 206 -14.60 6.04 4.87
CA CYS A 206 -13.14 5.84 4.89
C CYS A 206 -12.37 7.09 4.45
N PHE A 207 -12.98 7.97 3.65
CA PHE A 207 -12.39 9.23 3.21
C PHE A 207 -12.53 10.33 4.28
N ALA A 208 -13.63 10.32 5.03
CA ALA A 208 -13.95 11.31 6.07
C ALA A 208 -13.25 11.01 7.41
N ILE A 209 -11.92 10.99 7.40
CA ILE A 209 -11.07 10.67 8.58
C ILE A 209 -10.09 11.79 8.96
N PHE A 210 -10.18 12.95 8.31
CA PHE A 210 -9.25 14.07 8.50
C PHE A 210 -9.85 15.23 9.30
N ASP A 211 -11.10 15.12 9.72
CA ASP A 211 -11.88 16.13 10.44
C ASP A 211 -11.98 15.86 11.95
N PHE A 212 -11.18 14.94 12.47
CA PHE A 212 -11.05 14.67 13.91
C PHE A 212 -9.63 14.17 14.23
N GLU A 213 -9.28 14.18 15.51
CA GLU A 213 -7.99 13.71 16.03
C GLU A 213 -8.26 12.85 17.27
N LEU A 214 -7.52 11.75 17.42
CA LEU A 214 -7.64 10.88 18.59
C LEU A 214 -6.88 11.49 19.77
N THR A 215 -7.41 11.32 20.98
CA THR A 215 -6.63 11.66 22.19
C THR A 215 -5.50 10.66 22.41
N SER A 216 -4.53 11.00 23.28
CA SER A 216 -3.51 10.05 23.69
C SER A 216 -4.11 8.79 24.34
N ALA A 217 -5.14 8.97 25.18
CA ALA A 217 -5.83 7.86 25.82
C ALA A 217 -6.54 6.94 24.82
N ASP A 218 -7.13 7.48 23.76
CA ASP A 218 -7.73 6.66 22.71
C ASP A 218 -6.66 5.88 21.95
N ARG A 219 -5.54 6.53 21.59
CA ARG A 219 -4.42 5.84 20.94
C ARG A 219 -3.86 4.71 21.79
N ASP A 220 -3.70 4.93 23.10
CA ASP A 220 -3.22 3.89 24.02
C ASP A 220 -4.19 2.69 24.10
N ARG A 221 -5.51 2.96 24.10
CA ARG A 221 -6.54 1.90 24.05
C ARG A 221 -6.48 1.12 22.74
N ILE A 222 -6.32 1.81 21.60
CA ILE A 222 -6.28 1.16 20.28
C ILE A 222 -4.99 0.36 20.12
N ALA A 223 -3.85 0.88 20.58
CA ALA A 223 -2.56 0.21 20.54
C ALA A 223 -2.56 -1.12 21.33
N ALA A 224 -3.38 -1.21 22.38
CA ALA A 224 -3.53 -2.39 23.21
C ALA A 224 -4.43 -3.49 22.59
N LEU A 225 -5.10 -3.21 21.47
CA LEU A 225 -5.92 -4.19 20.72
C LEU A 225 -5.07 -5.04 19.79
#